data_AF-A0AAV8X367-F1
#
_entry.id   AF-A0AAV8X367-F1
#
_cell.length_a   1.000
_cell.length_b   1.000
_cell.length_c   1.000
_cell.angle_alpha   90.00
_cell.angle_beta   90.00
_cell.angle_gamma   90.00
#
_symmetry.space_group_name_H-M   'P 1'
#
loop_
_entity.id
_entity.type
_entity.pdbx_description
1 polymer ?
#
loop_
_entity_poly.entity_id
_entity_poly.type
_entity_poly.pdbx_seq_one_letter_code
_entity_poly.pdbx_strand_id
1 'polypeptide(L)'
;MTQLTPVIVLLHNIGAVQEPVFMYQQLVLKLKGRKYLVKKPVQKTCELWGIWKCSTSRNQEIGKLITRDLNFLEANDITDEKKKKAVFLSLVGPATYELIRSLISPETIDKKTYKDITKVLTSHFAPKTSVIVCRFKFYRRDQLPNEGITAYIAELRHLAETCNFGSVLEDMLRDRLVCGVIEEALQRRLLAEPELTFDKAQKQAIAYETAVKHTSMLRECTGTQSTSAQVHKVPN
;
A
#
# COMPACT_ATOMS: atom_id res chain seq x y z
N MET A 1 14.74 50.35 -12.50
CA MET A 1 13.85 49.59 -13.40
C MET A 1 14.69 48.70 -14.29
N THR A 2 14.98 47.47 -13.86
CA THR A 2 15.71 46.48 -14.68
C THR A 2 14.69 45.49 -15.24
N GLN A 3 14.49 45.58 -16.56
CA GLN A 3 13.54 44.80 -17.32
C GLN A 3 13.89 43.30 -17.27
N LEU A 4 12.90 42.47 -16.96
CA LEU A 4 12.97 41.02 -17.11
C LEU A 4 12.82 40.69 -18.60
N THR A 5 13.87 40.17 -19.23
CA THR A 5 13.77 39.54 -20.55
C THR A 5 13.29 38.09 -20.40
N PRO A 6 12.36 37.63 -21.25
CA PRO A 6 11.85 36.26 -21.18
C PRO A 6 12.90 35.27 -21.70
N VAL A 7 13.25 34.28 -20.88
CA VAL A 7 14.13 33.18 -21.29
C VAL A 7 13.30 32.19 -22.12
N ILE A 8 13.63 32.09 -23.41
CA ILE A 8 13.08 31.10 -24.34
C ILE A 8 13.49 29.69 -23.87
N VAL A 9 12.50 28.86 -23.54
CA VAL A 9 12.70 27.43 -23.24
C VAL A 9 12.68 26.67 -24.57
N LEU A 10 13.86 26.37 -25.12
CA LEU A 10 13.99 25.44 -26.24
C LEU A 10 13.88 24.01 -25.70
N LEU A 11 12.72 23.39 -25.88
CA LEU A 11 12.50 21.96 -25.66
C LEU A 11 13.08 21.19 -26.85
N HIS A 12 14.32 20.70 -26.71
CA HIS A 12 14.82 19.66 -27.62
C HIS A 12 14.53 18.29 -27.03
N ASN A 13 13.71 17.52 -27.75
CA ASN A 13 13.33 16.16 -27.45
C ASN A 13 14.49 15.24 -27.90
N ILE A 14 15.31 14.77 -26.97
CA ILE A 14 16.40 13.84 -27.27
C ILE A 14 15.98 12.46 -26.75
N GLY A 15 15.86 11.54 -27.71
CA GLY A 15 15.75 10.07 -27.66
C GLY A 15 15.53 9.36 -26.32
N ALA A 16 14.52 8.48 -26.33
CA ALA A 16 14.32 7.47 -25.30
C ALA A 16 15.43 6.40 -25.34
N VAL A 17 16.09 6.17 -24.20
CA VAL A 17 16.93 4.99 -23.95
C VAL A 17 16.30 4.21 -22.80
N GLN A 18 16.16 2.92 -23.02
CA GLN A 18 15.48 1.95 -22.17
C GLN A 18 16.34 1.58 -20.95
N GLU A 19 16.07 2.17 -19.78
CA GLU A 19 16.38 1.59 -18.46
C GLU A 19 15.34 2.04 -17.41
N PRO A 20 14.85 1.15 -16.51
CA PRO A 20 13.73 1.44 -15.63
C PRO A 20 14.23 2.02 -14.30
N VAL A 21 14.68 3.28 -14.30
CA VAL A 21 15.07 3.96 -13.06
C VAL A 21 14.42 5.34 -13.05
N PHE A 22 13.22 5.42 -12.44
CA PHE A 22 12.49 6.64 -12.12
C PHE A 22 12.32 7.66 -13.27
N MET A 23 11.08 7.84 -13.75
CA MET A 23 10.76 8.94 -14.68
C MET A 23 10.99 10.31 -14.00
N TYR A 24 12.22 10.81 -14.07
CA TYR A 24 12.58 12.18 -13.72
C TYR A 24 12.46 13.03 -14.98
N GLN A 25 11.71 14.14 -14.92
CA GLN A 25 11.83 15.16 -15.96
C GLN A 25 13.15 15.90 -15.72
N GLN A 26 14.12 15.73 -16.63
CA GLN A 26 15.36 16.49 -16.59
C GLN A 26 15.10 17.90 -17.12
N LEU A 27 15.19 18.90 -16.23
CA LEU A 27 15.20 20.30 -16.62
C LEU A 27 16.62 20.84 -16.43
N VAL A 28 17.21 21.37 -17.50
CA VAL A 28 18.53 22.03 -17.45
C VAL A 28 18.29 23.53 -17.27
N LEU A 29 18.57 24.05 -16.08
CA LEU A 29 18.51 25.49 -15.81
C LEU A 29 19.90 26.10 -16.06
N LYS A 30 19.95 27.15 -16.88
CA LYS A 30 21.16 27.97 -17.06
C LYS A 30 21.02 29.25 -16.23
N LEU A 31 21.88 29.41 -15.23
CA LEU A 31 22.00 30.63 -14.44
C LEU A 31 23.45 31.08 -14.46
N LYS A 32 23.70 32.36 -14.82
CA LYS A 32 25.03 32.99 -14.85
C LYS A 32 26.12 32.12 -15.52
N GLY A 33 25.82 31.58 -16.69
CA GLY A 33 26.76 30.79 -17.48
C GLY A 33 27.03 29.35 -16.99
N ARG A 34 26.44 28.91 -15.87
CA ARG A 34 26.56 27.53 -15.37
C ARG A 34 25.28 26.72 -15.62
N LYS A 35 25.45 25.45 -15.99
CA LYS A 35 24.35 24.49 -16.18
C LYS A 35 24.10 23.76 -14.87
N TYR A 36 22.85 23.73 -14.42
CA TYR A 36 22.42 22.98 -13.25
C TYR A 36 21.42 21.90 -13.67
N LEU A 37 21.72 20.66 -13.29
CA LEU A 37 20.82 19.52 -13.42
C LEU A 37 19.92 19.49 -12.18
N VAL A 38 18.65 19.85 -12.35
CA VAL A 38 17.67 19.75 -11.28
C VAL A 38 16.79 18.53 -11.55
N LYS A 39 16.93 17.50 -10.70
CA LYS A 39 16.00 16.35 -10.69
C LYS A 39 14.78 16.74 -9.85
N LYS A 40 13.64 17.01 -10.50
CA LYS A 40 12.36 17.18 -9.78
C LYS A 40 11.61 15.84 -9.73
N PRO A 41 11.13 15.39 -8.56
CA PRO A 41 10.23 14.25 -8.49
C PRO A 41 8.91 14.60 -9.17
N VAL A 42 8.46 13.76 -10.11
CA VAL A 42 7.16 13.94 -10.77
C VAL A 42 6.07 13.53 -9.79
N GLN A 43 5.45 14.51 -9.15
CA GLN A 43 4.41 14.39 -8.12
C GLN A 43 3.02 14.02 -8.69
N LYS A 44 2.96 13.27 -9.81
CA LYS A 44 1.70 12.91 -10.49
C LYS A 44 1.09 11.56 -10.06
N THR A 45 1.42 11.05 -8.87
CA THR A 45 0.76 9.83 -8.35
C THR A 45 -0.36 10.13 -7.35
N CYS A 46 -0.49 11.33 -6.79
CA CYS A 46 -1.56 11.61 -5.82
C CYS A 46 -2.97 11.57 -6.42
N GLU A 47 -3.17 12.02 -7.66
CA GLU A 47 -4.51 12.06 -8.29
C GLU A 47 -5.03 10.66 -8.63
N LEU A 48 -4.15 9.76 -9.10
CA LEU A 48 -4.49 8.36 -9.33
C LEU A 48 -4.74 7.60 -8.01
N TRP A 49 -4.04 7.96 -6.93
CA TRP A 49 -4.29 7.40 -5.60
C TRP A 49 -5.60 7.91 -4.98
N GLY A 50 -6.00 9.16 -5.23
CA GLY A 50 -7.28 9.71 -4.78
C GLY A 50 -8.49 9.08 -5.47
N ILE A 51 -8.42 8.94 -6.80
CA ILE A 51 -9.45 8.26 -7.60
C ILE A 51 -9.51 6.76 -7.24
N TRP A 52 -8.35 6.13 -7.06
CA TRP A 52 -8.28 4.73 -6.61
C TRP A 52 -8.87 4.55 -5.21
N LYS A 53 -8.52 5.37 -4.20
CA LYS A 53 -9.12 5.31 -2.86
C LYS A 53 -10.66 5.42 -2.88
N CYS A 54 -11.22 6.29 -3.72
CA CYS A 54 -12.67 6.44 -3.87
C CYS A 54 -13.33 5.19 -4.51
N SER A 55 -12.72 4.60 -5.55
CA SER A 55 -13.19 3.35 -6.15
C SER A 55 -13.02 2.14 -5.22
N THR A 56 -11.90 2.07 -4.48
CA THR A 56 -11.58 0.99 -3.55
C THR A 56 -12.55 0.95 -2.37
N SER A 57 -13.03 2.10 -1.88
CA SER A 57 -13.97 2.14 -0.74
C SER A 57 -15.29 1.41 -1.04
N ARG A 58 -15.95 1.74 -2.16
CA ARG A 58 -17.24 1.12 -2.54
C ARG A 58 -17.07 -0.37 -2.90
N ASN A 59 -15.95 -0.73 -3.52
CA ASN A 59 -15.65 -2.11 -3.89
C ASN A 59 -15.40 -2.99 -2.65
N GLN A 60 -14.72 -2.43 -1.64
CA GLN A 60 -14.46 -3.12 -0.37
C GLN A 60 -15.75 -3.29 0.46
N GLU A 61 -16.71 -2.35 0.36
CA GLU A 61 -17.99 -2.42 1.07
C GLU A 61 -18.88 -3.57 0.60
N ILE A 62 -18.98 -3.82 -0.71
CA ILE A 62 -19.79 -4.93 -1.24
C ILE A 62 -19.16 -6.29 -0.92
N GLY A 63 -17.82 -6.39 -0.97
CA GLY A 63 -17.13 -7.60 -0.51
C GLY A 63 -17.42 -7.90 0.96
N LYS A 64 -17.30 -6.88 1.83
CA LYS A 64 -17.65 -6.99 3.26
C LYS A 64 -19.13 -7.38 3.47
N LEU A 65 -20.04 -6.84 2.66
CA LEU A 65 -21.47 -7.19 2.72
C LEU A 65 -21.72 -8.67 2.43
N ILE A 66 -21.10 -9.21 1.37
CA ILE A 66 -21.23 -10.62 1.01
C ILE A 66 -20.64 -11.52 2.10
N THR A 67 -19.45 -11.19 2.63
CA THR A 67 -18.86 -11.95 3.75
C THR A 67 -19.74 -11.95 4.99
N ARG A 68 -20.31 -10.79 5.34
CA ARG A 68 -21.22 -10.67 6.49
C ARG A 68 -22.48 -11.50 6.29
N ASP A 69 -23.04 -11.48 5.08
CA ASP A 69 -24.21 -12.28 4.72
C ASP A 69 -23.91 -13.79 4.82
N LEU A 70 -22.78 -14.26 4.29
CA LEU A 70 -22.35 -15.66 4.43
C LEU A 70 -22.26 -16.09 5.90
N ASN A 71 -21.63 -15.27 6.76
CA ASN A 71 -21.53 -15.55 8.19
C ASN A 71 -22.92 -15.59 8.86
N PHE A 72 -23.84 -14.72 8.44
CA PHE A 72 -25.22 -14.71 8.95
C PHE A 72 -25.98 -15.98 8.53
N LEU A 73 -25.85 -16.40 7.26
CA LEU A 73 -26.48 -17.60 6.74
C LEU A 73 -25.98 -18.85 7.47
N GLU A 74 -24.67 -18.92 7.74
CA GLU A 74 -24.03 -20.00 8.50
C GLU A 74 -24.50 -20.02 9.96
N ALA A 75 -24.47 -18.87 10.64
CA ALA A 75 -24.87 -18.77 12.05
C ALA A 75 -26.36 -19.10 12.31
N ASN A 76 -27.20 -19.06 11.28
CA ASN A 76 -28.64 -19.34 11.36
C ASN A 76 -29.04 -20.63 10.63
N ASP A 77 -28.09 -21.48 10.24
CA ASP A 77 -28.32 -22.76 9.54
C ASP A 77 -29.18 -22.63 8.26
N ILE A 78 -29.06 -21.51 7.54
CA ILE A 78 -29.84 -21.24 6.33
C ILE A 78 -29.18 -21.92 5.14
N THR A 79 -29.61 -23.15 4.86
CA THR A 79 -29.06 -23.97 3.78
C THR A 79 -29.83 -23.86 2.45
N ASP A 80 -31.13 -23.52 2.50
CA ASP A 80 -32.00 -23.41 1.31
C ASP A 80 -31.62 -22.22 0.41
N GLU A 81 -31.37 -22.48 -0.87
CA GLU A 81 -30.91 -21.47 -1.83
C GLU A 81 -31.91 -20.34 -2.09
N LYS A 82 -33.22 -20.63 -2.01
CA LYS A 82 -34.26 -19.59 -2.17
C LYS A 82 -34.27 -18.66 -0.95
N LYS A 83 -34.15 -19.23 0.26
CA LYS A 83 -34.02 -18.46 1.50
C LYS A 83 -32.75 -17.62 1.52
N LYS A 84 -31.60 -18.17 1.13
CA LYS A 84 -30.34 -17.40 0.99
C LYS A 84 -30.52 -16.19 0.08
N LYS A 85 -31.12 -16.40 -1.10
CA LYS A 85 -31.43 -15.33 -2.04
C LYS A 85 -32.35 -14.27 -1.42
N ALA A 86 -33.44 -14.69 -0.78
CA ALA A 86 -34.41 -13.78 -0.18
C ALA A 86 -33.79 -12.95 0.96
N VAL A 87 -33.01 -13.60 1.85
CA VAL A 87 -32.30 -12.94 2.95
C VAL A 87 -31.32 -11.90 2.41
N PHE A 88 -30.48 -12.28 1.44
CA PHE A 88 -29.55 -11.35 0.82
C PHE A 88 -30.25 -10.15 0.17
N LEU A 89 -31.31 -10.40 -0.61
CA LEU A 89 -32.08 -9.33 -1.25
C LEU A 89 -32.80 -8.41 -0.24
N SER A 90 -33.10 -8.91 0.97
CA SER A 90 -33.65 -8.10 2.05
C SER A 90 -32.60 -7.24 2.76
N LEU A 91 -31.33 -7.67 2.73
CA LEU A 91 -30.20 -6.98 3.36
C LEU A 91 -29.57 -5.93 2.45
N VAL A 92 -29.66 -6.08 1.13
CA VAL A 92 -29.14 -5.09 0.18
C VAL A 92 -30.03 -3.84 0.17
N GLY A 93 -29.40 -2.66 0.25
CA GLY A 93 -30.13 -1.39 0.14
C GLY A 93 -30.72 -1.16 -1.25
N PRO A 94 -31.68 -0.24 -1.40
CA PRO A 94 -32.41 0.00 -2.66
C PRO A 94 -31.48 0.33 -3.84
N ALA A 95 -30.41 1.10 -3.61
CA ALA A 95 -29.43 1.42 -4.64
C ALA A 95 -28.68 0.17 -5.17
N THR A 96 -28.38 -0.78 -4.28
CA THR A 96 -27.71 -2.03 -4.67
C THR A 96 -28.71 -2.96 -5.37
N TYR A 97 -29.95 -3.00 -4.91
CA TYR A 97 -31.02 -3.78 -5.56
C TYR A 97 -31.27 -3.33 -7.02
N GLU A 98 -31.40 -2.02 -7.26
CA GLU A 98 -31.55 -1.51 -8.63
C GLU A 98 -30.31 -1.77 -9.50
N LEU A 99 -29.11 -1.69 -8.91
CA LEU A 99 -27.89 -2.07 -9.62
C LEU A 99 -27.90 -3.55 -10.02
N ILE A 100 -28.27 -4.47 -9.12
CA ILE A 100 -28.40 -5.90 -9.44
C ILE A 100 -29.35 -6.06 -10.63
N ARG A 101 -30.52 -5.42 -10.58
CA ARG A 101 -31.54 -5.49 -11.65
C ARG A 101 -31.00 -5.00 -12.99
N SER A 102 -30.23 -3.92 -12.98
CA SER A 102 -29.56 -3.38 -14.17
C SER A 102 -28.52 -4.35 -14.73
N LEU A 103 -27.70 -4.96 -13.87
CA LEU A 103 -26.60 -5.84 -14.27
C LEU A 103 -27.04 -7.21 -14.81
N ILE A 104 -28.23 -7.70 -14.42
CA ILE A 104 -28.74 -9.00 -14.88
C ILE A 104 -29.67 -8.89 -16.10
N SER A 105 -30.05 -7.67 -16.50
CA SER A 105 -30.90 -7.42 -17.66
C SER A 105 -30.31 -8.06 -18.92
N PRO A 106 -31.10 -8.74 -19.78
CA PRO A 106 -32.58 -8.77 -19.82
C PRO A 106 -33.25 -9.85 -18.95
N GLU A 107 -32.50 -10.62 -18.17
CA GLU A 107 -33.07 -11.62 -17.26
C GLU A 107 -33.64 -11.00 -15.98
N THR A 108 -34.49 -11.75 -15.26
CA THR A 108 -35.10 -11.30 -14.00
C THR A 108 -34.39 -11.90 -12.79
N ILE A 109 -34.48 -11.22 -11.64
CA ILE A 109 -33.88 -11.64 -10.36
C ILE A 109 -34.41 -13.03 -9.94
N ASP A 110 -35.65 -13.36 -10.31
CA ASP A 110 -36.26 -14.65 -10.02
C ASP A 110 -35.53 -15.83 -10.66
N LYS A 111 -34.98 -15.62 -11.87
CA LYS A 111 -34.25 -16.62 -12.65
C LYS A 111 -32.81 -16.82 -12.19
N LYS A 112 -32.26 -15.89 -11.41
CA LYS A 112 -30.89 -15.98 -10.88
C LYS A 112 -30.87 -16.66 -9.52
N THR A 113 -29.79 -17.42 -9.27
CA THR A 113 -29.49 -17.99 -7.95
C THR A 113 -28.78 -16.95 -7.08
N TYR A 114 -28.71 -17.22 -5.77
CA TYR A 114 -27.90 -16.43 -4.85
C TYR A 114 -26.43 -16.31 -5.33
N LYS A 115 -25.87 -17.43 -5.81
CA LYS A 115 -24.51 -17.49 -6.35
C LYS A 115 -24.33 -16.63 -7.59
N ASP A 116 -25.32 -16.59 -8.49
CA ASP A 116 -25.25 -15.75 -9.69
C ASP A 116 -25.27 -14.26 -9.33
N ILE A 117 -26.15 -13.87 -8.41
CA ILE A 117 -26.29 -12.47 -7.97
C ILE A 117 -25.00 -11.99 -7.29
N THR A 118 -24.48 -12.77 -6.34
CA THR A 118 -23.22 -12.45 -5.66
C THR A 118 -22.07 -12.40 -6.64
N LYS A 119 -21.98 -13.34 -7.61
CA LYS A 119 -20.95 -13.32 -8.66
C LYS A 119 -21.03 -12.07 -9.54
N VAL A 120 -22.22 -11.66 -9.97
CA VAL A 120 -22.42 -10.45 -10.79
C VAL A 120 -21.99 -9.20 -10.01
N LEU A 121 -22.38 -9.09 -8.74
CA LEU A 121 -21.96 -8.00 -7.88
C LEU A 121 -20.45 -7.99 -7.68
N THR A 122 -19.83 -9.13 -7.33
CA THR A 122 -18.39 -9.24 -7.19
C THR A 122 -17.67 -8.88 -8.49
N SER A 123 -18.18 -9.29 -9.65
CA SER A 123 -17.55 -8.96 -10.94
C SER A 123 -17.63 -7.47 -11.28
N HIS A 124 -18.74 -6.83 -10.92
CA HIS A 124 -18.96 -5.41 -11.16
C HIS A 124 -18.09 -4.52 -10.26
N PHE A 125 -18.01 -4.86 -8.97
CA PHE A 125 -17.26 -4.08 -7.98
C PHE A 125 -15.80 -4.51 -7.85
N ALA A 126 -15.47 -5.77 -8.12
CA ALA A 126 -14.09 -6.23 -8.18
C ALA A 126 -13.79 -6.73 -9.59
N PRO A 127 -13.78 -5.84 -10.61
CA PRO A 127 -13.36 -6.24 -11.93
C PRO A 127 -11.95 -6.82 -11.83
N LYS A 128 -11.72 -7.93 -12.53
CA LYS A 128 -10.46 -8.67 -12.45
C LYS A 128 -9.30 -7.71 -12.69
N THR A 129 -8.56 -7.40 -11.62
CA THR A 129 -7.42 -6.52 -11.72
C THR A 129 -6.34 -7.21 -12.54
N SER A 130 -5.69 -6.45 -13.42
CA SER A 130 -4.56 -7.00 -14.17
C SER A 130 -3.49 -7.42 -13.18
N VAL A 131 -3.14 -8.72 -13.21
CA VAL A 131 -2.07 -9.29 -12.37
C VAL A 131 -0.78 -8.51 -12.55
N ILE A 132 -0.51 -8.03 -13.76
CA ILE A 132 0.66 -7.20 -14.08
C ILE A 132 0.65 -5.90 -13.29
N VAL A 133 -0.50 -5.23 -13.21
CA VAL A 133 -0.65 -3.98 -12.45
C VAL A 133 -0.51 -4.24 -10.94
N CYS A 134 -1.08 -5.34 -10.43
CA CYS A 134 -0.93 -5.71 -9.03
C CYS A 134 0.53 -5.98 -8.67
N ARG A 135 1.22 -6.80 -9.47
CA ARG A 135 2.65 -7.08 -9.29
C ARG A 135 3.51 -5.83 -9.40
N PHE A 136 3.19 -4.93 -10.35
CA PHE A 136 3.87 -3.64 -10.45
C PHE A 136 3.72 -2.80 -9.17
N LYS A 137 2.52 -2.74 -8.59
CA LYS A 137 2.29 -2.06 -7.30
C LYS A 137 3.09 -2.71 -6.17
N PHE A 138 3.04 -4.05 -6.08
CA PHE A 138 3.79 -4.82 -5.10
C PHE A 138 5.30 -4.55 -5.18
N TYR A 139 5.90 -4.67 -6.36
CA TYR A 139 7.34 -4.49 -6.53
C TYR A 139 7.80 -3.04 -6.34
N ARG A 140 6.92 -2.05 -6.50
CA ARG A 140 7.21 -0.64 -6.24
C ARG A 140 6.97 -0.20 -4.79
N ARG A 141 6.55 -1.12 -3.93
CA ARG A 141 6.21 -0.79 -2.54
C ARG A 141 7.44 -0.89 -1.64
N ASP A 142 8.00 0.27 -1.33
CA ASP A 142 9.03 0.46 -0.31
C ASP A 142 8.42 1.04 0.97
N GLN A 143 9.00 0.74 2.13
CA GLN A 143 8.59 1.25 3.43
C GLN A 143 8.52 2.78 3.40
N LEU A 144 7.39 3.35 3.82
CA LEU A 144 7.20 4.80 3.82
C LEU A 144 8.00 5.46 4.95
N PRO A 145 8.39 6.75 4.81
CA PRO A 145 8.94 7.50 5.93
C PRO A 145 7.96 7.49 7.10
N ASN A 146 8.45 7.10 8.28
CA ASN A 146 7.67 6.95 9.52
C ASN A 146 6.64 5.80 9.53
N GLU A 147 6.70 4.87 8.58
CA GLU A 147 5.92 3.64 8.65
C GLU A 147 6.63 2.59 9.51
N GLY A 148 5.94 2.03 10.50
CA GLY A 148 6.45 0.93 11.30
C GLY A 148 6.56 -0.37 10.49
N ILE A 149 7.48 -1.25 10.88
CA ILE A 149 7.78 -2.49 10.16
C ILE A 149 6.58 -3.44 10.05
N THR A 150 5.75 -3.49 11.09
CA THR A 150 4.54 -4.33 11.12
C THR A 150 3.48 -3.83 10.15
N ALA A 151 3.32 -2.50 10.02
CA ALA A 151 2.42 -1.89 9.07
C ALA A 151 2.91 -2.11 7.63
N TYR A 152 4.21 -1.98 7.40
CA TYR A 152 4.80 -2.27 6.09
C TYR A 152 4.58 -3.72 5.66
N ILE A 153 4.83 -4.69 6.55
CA ILE A 153 4.61 -6.11 6.29
C ILE A 153 3.13 -6.41 6.01
N ALA A 154 2.21 -5.80 6.77
CA ALA A 154 0.78 -5.96 6.53
C ALA A 154 0.38 -5.45 5.14
N GLU A 155 0.90 -4.29 4.72
CA GLU A 155 0.63 -3.73 3.39
C GLU A 155 1.23 -4.60 2.27
N LEU A 156 2.44 -5.16 2.45
CA LEU A 156 3.01 -6.11 1.48
C LEU A 156 2.14 -7.35 1.31
N ARG A 157 1.64 -7.93 2.41
CA ARG A 157 0.71 -9.07 2.37
C ARG A 157 -0.59 -8.69 1.66
N HIS A 158 -1.15 -7.53 1.97
CA HIS A 158 -2.36 -7.04 1.33
C HIS A 158 -2.20 -6.87 -0.20
N LEU A 159 -1.10 -6.26 -0.65
CA LEU A 159 -0.84 -6.11 -2.09
C LEU A 159 -0.64 -7.46 -2.79
N ALA A 160 -0.04 -8.43 -2.11
CA ALA A 160 0.25 -9.74 -2.66
C ALA A 160 -1.01 -10.60 -2.92
N GLU A 161 -2.13 -10.36 -2.22
CA GLU A 161 -3.41 -11.08 -2.37
C GLU A 161 -3.89 -11.15 -3.83
N THR A 162 -3.67 -10.06 -4.58
CA THR A 162 -4.14 -9.93 -5.97
C THR A 162 -3.04 -10.17 -7.00
N CYS A 163 -1.83 -10.51 -6.57
CA CYS A 163 -0.67 -10.68 -7.44
C CYS A 163 -0.55 -12.08 -8.05
N ASN A 164 -1.38 -13.04 -7.61
CA ASN A 164 -1.36 -14.43 -8.06
C ASN A 164 0.06 -15.03 -8.05
N PHE A 165 0.77 -14.94 -6.92
CA PHE A 165 2.11 -15.51 -6.78
C PHE A 165 2.11 -17.03 -6.60
N GLY A 166 1.01 -17.63 -6.14
CA GLY A 166 0.91 -19.07 -5.96
C GLY A 166 1.95 -19.58 -4.94
N SER A 167 2.68 -20.62 -5.29
CA SER A 167 3.66 -21.27 -4.41
C SER A 167 4.86 -20.40 -4.03
N VAL A 168 5.18 -19.37 -4.80
CA VAL A 168 6.33 -18.48 -4.55
C VAL A 168 5.97 -17.22 -3.75
N LEU A 169 4.76 -17.16 -3.17
CA LEU A 169 4.28 -16.00 -2.40
C LEU A 169 5.25 -15.57 -1.29
N GLU A 170 5.71 -16.52 -0.49
CA GLU A 170 6.58 -16.23 0.65
C GLU A 170 7.98 -15.76 0.19
N ASP A 171 8.49 -16.28 -0.92
CA ASP A 171 9.74 -15.77 -1.52
C ASP A 171 9.58 -14.33 -2.00
N MET A 172 8.47 -14.01 -2.69
CA MET A 172 8.21 -12.65 -3.16
C MET A 172 8.05 -11.66 -2.01
N LEU A 173 7.36 -12.06 -0.93
CA LEU A 173 7.23 -11.26 0.28
C LEU A 173 8.58 -11.03 0.96
N ARG A 174 9.43 -12.06 1.06
CA ARG A 174 10.80 -11.95 1.60
C ARG A 174 11.61 -10.96 0.79
N ASP A 175 11.68 -11.15 -0.52
CA ASP A 175 12.54 -10.36 -1.39
C ASP A 175 12.10 -8.89 -1.39
N ARG A 176 10.79 -8.62 -1.40
CA ARG A 176 10.28 -7.24 -1.33
C ARG A 176 10.50 -6.61 0.04
N LEU A 177 10.33 -7.37 1.14
CA LEU A 177 10.65 -6.89 2.49
C LEU A 177 12.12 -6.48 2.59
N VAL A 178 13.04 -7.34 2.17
CA VAL A 178 14.50 -7.07 2.25
C VAL A 178 14.87 -5.88 1.36
N CYS A 179 14.37 -5.82 0.13
CA CYS A 179 14.70 -4.73 -0.81
C CYS A 179 14.05 -3.39 -0.46
N GLY A 180 12.95 -3.39 0.30
CA GLY A 180 12.12 -2.20 0.52
C GLY A 180 12.12 -1.65 1.93
N VAL A 181 12.82 -2.27 2.89
CA VAL A 181 13.04 -1.68 4.22
C VAL A 181 13.87 -0.39 4.12
N ILE A 182 13.48 0.62 4.90
CA ILE A 182 14.15 1.94 4.89
C ILE A 182 15.47 1.95 5.65
N GLU A 183 15.56 1.13 6.71
CA GLU A 183 16.71 1.07 7.59
C GLU A 183 17.82 0.19 7.00
N GLU A 184 18.92 0.82 6.53
CA GLU A 184 20.05 0.09 5.93
C GLU A 184 20.67 -0.93 6.88
N ALA A 185 20.74 -0.64 8.18
CA ALA A 185 21.30 -1.56 9.15
C ALA A 185 20.45 -2.82 9.32
N LEU A 186 19.12 -2.70 9.24
CA LEU A 186 18.23 -3.85 9.18
C LEU A 186 18.42 -4.61 7.86
N GLN A 187 18.48 -3.91 6.73
CA GLN A 187 18.69 -4.54 5.43
C GLN A 187 19.97 -5.37 5.39
N ARG A 188 21.10 -4.82 5.87
CA ARG A 188 22.38 -5.54 5.99
C ARG A 188 22.26 -6.79 6.86
N ARG A 189 21.56 -6.69 7.99
CA ARG A 189 21.34 -7.83 8.90
C ARG A 189 20.54 -8.95 8.22
N LEU A 190 19.48 -8.59 7.48
CA LEU A 190 18.67 -9.56 6.74
C LEU A 190 19.48 -10.22 5.62
N LEU A 191 20.27 -9.45 4.86
CA LEU A 191 21.12 -9.96 3.78
C LEU A 191 22.28 -10.85 4.26
N ALA A 192 22.66 -10.76 5.54
CA ALA A 192 23.69 -11.60 6.15
C ALA A 192 23.18 -12.98 6.58
N GLU A 193 21.86 -13.20 6.61
CA GLU A 193 21.27 -14.51 6.95
C GLU A 193 21.36 -15.46 5.74
N PRO A 194 22.08 -16.59 5.84
CA PRO A 194 22.30 -17.48 4.69
C PRO A 194 21.02 -18.17 4.21
N GLU A 195 20.13 -18.55 5.13
CA GLU A 195 18.88 -19.25 4.83
C GLU A 195 17.68 -18.44 5.33
N LEU A 196 17.50 -17.27 4.71
CA LEU A 196 16.43 -16.34 5.05
C LEU A 196 15.09 -16.79 4.46
N THR A 197 14.14 -17.10 5.34
CA THR A 197 12.73 -17.30 5.00
C THR A 197 11.94 -16.04 5.31
N PHE A 198 10.73 -15.88 4.75
CA PHE A 198 9.89 -14.72 5.09
C PHE A 198 9.57 -14.64 6.59
N ASP A 199 9.22 -15.76 7.22
CA ASP A 199 8.95 -15.82 8.67
C ASP A 199 10.15 -15.36 9.51
N LYS A 200 11.36 -15.82 9.15
CA LYS A 200 12.60 -15.35 9.80
C LYS A 200 12.82 -13.86 9.57
N ALA A 201 12.66 -13.38 8.34
CA ALA A 201 12.85 -11.98 7.98
C ALA A 201 11.90 -11.07 8.77
N GLN A 202 10.61 -11.42 8.83
CA GLN A 202 9.61 -10.70 9.61
C GLN A 202 9.96 -10.67 11.11
N LYS A 203 10.32 -11.81 11.70
CA LYS A 203 10.70 -11.88 13.13
C LYS A 203 11.94 -11.04 13.43
N GLN A 204 12.98 -11.12 12.59
CA GLN A 204 14.19 -10.32 12.76
C GLN A 204 13.92 -8.82 12.59
N ALA A 205 13.08 -8.44 11.63
CA ALA A 205 12.72 -7.05 11.36
C ALA A 205 11.91 -6.42 12.51
N ILE A 206 10.94 -7.16 13.06
CA ILE A 206 10.19 -6.74 14.26
C ILE A 206 11.12 -6.61 15.46
N ALA A 207 11.96 -7.61 15.72
CA ALA A 207 12.91 -7.58 16.83
C ALA A 207 13.92 -6.41 16.71
N TYR A 208 14.36 -6.09 15.50
CA TYR A 208 15.20 -4.93 15.23
C TYR A 208 14.50 -3.62 15.59
N GLU A 209 13.26 -3.41 15.12
CA GLU A 209 12.50 -2.19 15.45
C GLU A 209 12.31 -2.06 16.98
N THR A 210 11.97 -3.15 17.66
CA THR A 210 11.84 -3.18 19.12
C THR A 210 13.17 -2.84 19.82
N ALA A 211 14.29 -3.40 19.36
CA ALA A 211 15.60 -3.11 19.92
C ALA A 211 16.03 -1.64 19.73
N VAL A 212 15.72 -1.05 18.57
CA VAL A 212 15.96 0.38 18.32
C VAL A 212 15.14 1.23 19.29
N LYS A 213 13.84 0.94 19.43
CA LYS A 213 12.96 1.63 20.39
C LYS A 213 13.48 1.53 21.83
N HIS A 214 13.86 0.34 22.28
CA HIS A 214 14.39 0.14 23.64
C HIS A 214 15.72 0.88 23.84
N THR A 215 16.60 0.88 22.85
CA THR A 215 17.88 1.61 22.93
C THR A 215 17.67 3.12 23.03
N SER A 216 16.71 3.68 22.30
CA SER A 216 16.35 5.09 22.42
C SER A 216 15.81 5.43 23.80
N MET A 217 14.90 4.61 24.34
CA MET A 217 14.37 4.78 25.71
C MET A 217 15.48 4.75 26.77
N LEU A 218 16.42 3.80 26.68
CA LEU A 218 17.56 3.72 27.61
C LEU A 218 18.43 4.99 27.57
N ARG A 219 18.68 5.54 26.38
CA ARG A 219 19.48 6.77 26.21
C ARG A 219 18.77 7.99 26.81
N GLU A 220 17.46 8.10 26.60
CA GLU A 220 16.63 9.16 27.19
C GLU A 220 16.65 9.11 28.72
N CYS A 221 16.57 7.92 29.32
CA CYS A 221 16.66 7.74 30.78
C CYS A 221 18.02 8.15 31.38
N THR A 222 19.11 8.03 30.61
CA THR A 222 20.45 8.42 31.07
C THR A 222 20.77 9.91 30.89
N GLY A 223 19.93 10.67 30.15
CA GLY A 223 20.16 12.08 29.81
C GLY A 223 19.70 13.11 30.84
N THR A 224 19.04 12.69 31.94
CA THR A 224 18.40 13.60 32.91
C THR A 224 19.19 13.82 34.22
N GLN A 225 20.49 13.49 34.27
CA GLN A 225 21.36 13.85 35.41
C GLN A 225 22.40 14.89 35.00
N SER A 226 21.98 16.15 34.92
CA SER A 226 22.87 17.31 35.01
C SER A 226 22.09 18.51 35.54
N THR A 227 21.76 18.47 36.82
CA THR A 227 21.43 19.68 37.61
C THR A 227 22.36 19.74 38.82
N SER A 228 23.36 20.61 38.70
CA SER A 228 24.12 21.32 39.74
C SER A 228 24.53 20.53 41.01
N ALA A 229 25.75 20.00 41.03
CA ALA A 229 26.48 19.86 42.28
C ALA A 229 26.92 21.26 42.77
N GLN A 230 26.19 21.83 43.74
CA GLN A 230 26.66 23.02 44.47
C GLN A 230 27.84 22.62 45.37
N VAL A 231 29.04 23.07 45.02
CA VAL A 231 30.22 22.97 45.87
C VAL A 231 30.14 24.06 46.95
N HIS A 232 29.85 23.67 48.19
CA HIS A 232 29.89 24.58 49.33
C HIS A 232 31.37 24.84 49.71
N LYS A 233 31.84 26.08 49.61
CA LYS A 233 33.17 26.47 50.10
C LYS A 233 33.10 26.73 51.60
N VAL A 234 33.94 26.06 52.36
CA VAL A 234 34.14 26.31 53.80
C VAL A 234 35.17 27.46 53.95
N PRO A 235 34.89 28.52 54.72
CA PRO A 235 35.88 29.56 55.00
C PRO A 235 36.91 29.10 56.05
N ASN A 236 38.14 29.59 55.93
CA ASN A 236 39.21 29.46 56.93
C ASN A 236 38.85 30.12 58.26
#